data_AF-A0A0S4JEE1-F1
#
_entry.id   AF-A0A0S4JEE1-F1
#
_cell.length_a   1.000
_cell.length_b   1.000
_cell.length_c   1.000
_cell.angle_alpha   90.00
_cell.angle_beta   90.00
_cell.angle_gamma   90.00
#
_symmetry.space_group_name_H-M   'P 1'
#
loop_
_entity.id
_entity.type
_entity.pdbx_description
1 polymer ?
#
loop_
_entity_poly.entity_id
_entity_poly.type
_entity_poly.pdbx_seq_one_letter_code
_entity_poly.pdbx_strand_id
1 'polypeptide(L)'
;MELASDSLAGVLASASRPSQATLLRWLHEVAQGIEYAHQCRVVHSDIKPDNIMTVVNEKRHTVAKVTDFGSASIASTIGAATTTVRGTPMFIAPEYAVGHTGPTNASDVFSFGMTMWCTLVPQGTHHGLGRTEIQVALALNDRHRPPTATLDPVHADLIERCWAADPSKRPSMVEVEEALRNLVAPSDQPQPVPSMLLWSTLLKSYDVEAACQALQYHLRERIYLSHAILDPANPCYKLICTLAGFAANNVKRVVMVGTDAPTANAFGTLHEAEMNSRAVNPMLQVPNPIDTASVAGLNRLKQSFIPVVSAPGEPQPSARLLFAWHGTSHDRVAAVCRDGPRSLRTTDCGYFGAGSYFALEAAYALRYSPPEPASGECAMILYAVSVSQARVITPQRDYRRNEDPSTPCLHGFSQYYSGNPNTAVALAPRCDAHFIPVKFYGLTHPLTGLATPRDVDYQAVDESSATAEGHELVIGNHHRCIPIAVVYFIT
;
A
#
# COMPACT_ATOMS: atom_id res chain seq x y z
N MET A 1 24.47 -9.04 3.26
CA MET A 1 24.02 -7.65 3.00
C MET A 1 24.14 -7.43 1.51
N GLU A 2 23.17 -6.77 0.88
CA GLU A 2 23.25 -6.36 -0.53
C GLU A 2 24.49 -5.45 -0.73
N LEU A 3 25.16 -5.53 -1.88
CA LEU A 3 26.30 -4.65 -2.19
C LEU A 3 25.79 -3.21 -2.36
N ALA A 4 26.10 -2.36 -1.39
CA ALA A 4 25.82 -0.95 -1.46
C ALA A 4 26.90 -0.19 -2.23
N SER A 5 26.53 0.89 -2.90
CA SER A 5 27.45 1.69 -3.71
C SER A 5 28.21 2.69 -2.84
N ASP A 6 27.51 3.55 -2.09
CA ASP A 6 28.09 4.53 -1.17
C ASP A 6 27.06 5.00 -0.13
N SER A 7 27.52 5.53 1.00
CA SER A 7 26.68 6.19 2.01
C SER A 7 26.18 7.54 1.49
N LEU A 8 25.04 8.02 2.00
CA LEU A 8 24.52 9.34 1.64
C LEU A 8 25.51 10.44 2.06
N ALA A 9 26.23 10.26 3.18
CA ALA A 9 27.34 11.14 3.58
C ALA A 9 28.42 11.22 2.49
N GLY A 10 28.88 10.08 1.98
CA GLY A 10 29.86 10.00 0.88
C GLY A 10 29.36 10.65 -0.40
N VAL A 11 28.11 10.39 -0.78
CA VAL A 11 27.47 10.99 -1.96
C VAL A 11 27.36 12.51 -1.85
N LEU A 12 26.98 13.04 -0.68
CA LEU A 12 26.87 14.48 -0.43
C LEU A 12 28.23 15.19 -0.40
N ALA A 13 29.31 14.47 -0.05
CA ALA A 13 30.68 14.97 -0.08
C ALA A 13 31.33 14.91 -1.47
N SER A 14 30.76 14.13 -2.39
CA SER A 14 31.30 13.96 -3.74
C SER A 14 31.20 15.23 -4.60
N ALA A 15 32.09 15.37 -5.59
CA ALA A 15 32.09 16.51 -6.52
C ALA A 15 30.82 16.59 -7.39
N SER A 16 30.11 15.47 -7.54
CA SER A 16 28.91 15.33 -8.37
C SER A 16 27.69 15.12 -7.47
N ARG A 17 27.30 16.16 -6.72
CA ARG A 17 26.12 16.12 -5.84
C ARG A 17 24.84 15.87 -6.67
N PRO A 18 23.97 14.94 -6.24
CA PRO A 18 22.70 14.69 -6.93
C PRO A 18 21.78 15.91 -6.97
N SER A 19 20.87 15.93 -7.96
CA SER A 19 19.84 16.97 -8.04
C SER A 19 18.93 16.97 -6.82
N GLN A 20 18.39 18.13 -6.45
CA GLN A 20 17.45 18.25 -5.33
C GLN A 20 16.25 17.31 -5.45
N ALA A 21 15.71 17.10 -6.66
CA ALA A 21 14.64 16.14 -6.90
C ALA A 21 15.07 14.69 -6.57
N THR A 22 16.31 14.31 -6.86
CA THR A 22 16.86 13.00 -6.48
C THR A 22 17.02 12.88 -4.97
N LEU A 23 17.52 13.94 -4.31
CA LEU A 23 17.69 13.96 -2.87
C LEU A 23 16.35 13.87 -2.13
N LEU A 24 15.32 14.59 -2.59
CA LEU A 24 13.97 14.50 -2.03
C LEU A 24 13.37 13.10 -2.21
N ARG A 25 13.57 12.48 -3.38
CA ARG A 25 13.13 11.10 -3.63
C ARG A 25 13.83 10.09 -2.72
N TRP A 26 15.13 10.25 -2.48
CA TRP A 26 15.86 9.41 -1.53
C TRP A 26 15.42 9.63 -0.09
N LEU A 27 15.17 10.88 0.33
CA LEU A 27 14.60 11.17 1.65
C LEU A 27 13.22 10.53 1.81
N HIS A 28 12.40 10.54 0.75
CA HIS A 28 11.10 9.85 0.73
C HIS A 28 11.24 8.33 0.90
N GLU A 29 12.14 7.67 0.14
CA GLU A 29 12.44 6.23 0.28
C GLU A 29 12.96 5.88 1.68
N VAL A 30 13.80 6.74 2.27
CA VAL A 30 14.30 6.60 3.65
C VAL A 30 13.17 6.73 4.67
N ALA A 31 12.27 7.70 4.50
CA ALA A 31 11.12 7.89 5.37
C ALA A 31 10.22 6.64 5.38
N GLN A 32 9.98 6.02 4.22
CA GLN A 32 9.25 4.76 4.10
C GLN A 32 9.93 3.61 4.89
N GLY A 33 11.27 3.53 4.82
CA GLY A 33 12.03 2.54 5.57
C GLY A 33 11.91 2.71 7.09
N ILE A 34 11.97 3.95 7.59
CA ILE A 34 11.84 4.25 9.02
C ILE A 34 10.39 4.03 9.48
N GLU A 35 9.40 4.47 8.70
CA GLU A 35 7.98 4.22 8.95
C GLU A 35 7.71 2.73 9.14
N TYR A 36 8.22 1.90 8.22
CA TYR A 36 8.10 0.44 8.32
C TYR A 36 8.74 -0.11 9.60
N ALA A 37 9.93 0.38 9.99
CA ALA A 37 10.56 -0.02 11.25
C ALA A 37 9.70 0.34 12.47
N HIS A 38 9.12 1.55 12.49
CA HIS A 38 8.23 2.00 13.56
C HIS A 38 6.96 1.14 13.66
N GLN A 39 6.38 0.74 12.53
CA GLN A 39 5.23 -0.19 12.48
C GLN A 39 5.61 -1.57 13.04
N CYS A 40 6.85 -2.03 12.82
CA CYS A 40 7.39 -3.24 13.43
C CYS A 40 7.79 -3.07 14.91
N ARG A 41 7.51 -1.91 15.54
CA ARG A 41 7.91 -1.57 16.91
C ARG A 41 9.43 -1.62 17.11
N VAL A 42 10.17 -1.11 16.14
CA VAL A 42 11.62 -0.95 16.15
C VAL A 42 11.96 0.53 16.04
N VAL A 43 12.79 1.05 16.95
CA VAL A 43 13.35 2.41 16.90
C VAL A 43 14.82 2.32 16.48
N HIS A 44 15.19 3.00 15.40
CA HIS A 44 16.52 2.90 14.80
C HIS A 44 17.62 3.47 15.70
N SER A 45 17.37 4.63 16.32
CA SER A 45 18.24 5.32 17.29
C SER A 45 19.55 5.92 16.77
N ASP A 46 19.95 5.65 15.52
CA ASP A 46 21.13 6.29 14.90
C ASP A 46 20.87 6.68 13.42
N ILE A 47 19.79 7.44 13.17
CA ILE A 47 19.48 7.93 11.82
C ILE A 47 20.39 9.12 11.49
N LYS A 48 21.20 8.97 10.44
CA LYS A 48 22.13 9.97 9.92
C LYS A 48 22.52 9.64 8.48
N PRO A 49 23.11 10.59 7.71
CA PRO A 49 23.56 10.33 6.35
C PRO A 49 24.52 9.13 6.20
N ASP A 50 25.38 8.86 7.18
CA ASP A 50 26.33 7.73 7.15
C ASP A 50 25.63 6.36 7.15
N ASN A 51 24.46 6.27 7.79
CA ASN A 51 23.69 5.03 7.91
C ASN A 51 22.62 4.89 6.82
N ILE A 52 22.60 5.79 5.84
CA ILE A 52 21.75 5.69 4.66
C ILE A 52 22.63 5.28 3.49
N MET A 53 22.35 4.13 2.90
CA MET A 53 23.12 3.60 1.77
C MET A 53 22.38 3.82 0.46
N THR A 54 23.11 4.25 -0.56
CA THR A 54 22.63 4.20 -1.94
C THR A 54 22.92 2.83 -2.52
N VAL A 55 21.89 2.19 -3.05
CA VAL A 55 21.99 0.87 -3.68
C VAL A 55 21.38 0.92 -5.07
N VAL A 56 21.98 0.20 -6.02
CA VAL A 56 21.41 0.03 -7.35
C VAL A 56 20.48 -1.17 -7.28
N ASN A 57 19.17 -0.92 -7.41
CA ASN A 57 18.19 -1.99 -7.39
C ASN A 57 18.27 -2.85 -8.68
N GLU A 58 17.52 -3.94 -8.71
CA GLU A 58 17.48 -4.89 -9.84
C GLU A 58 17.09 -4.24 -11.18
N LYS A 59 16.40 -3.10 -11.15
CA LYS A 59 16.02 -2.29 -12.33
C LYS A 59 17.10 -1.28 -12.74
N ARG A 60 18.28 -1.34 -12.15
CA ARG A 60 19.39 -0.39 -12.34
C ARG A 60 19.08 1.04 -11.91
N HIS A 61 18.13 1.24 -10.99
CA HIS A 61 17.86 2.54 -10.40
C HIS A 61 18.56 2.67 -9.04
N THR A 62 19.19 3.81 -8.78
CA THR A 62 19.77 4.12 -7.47
C THR A 62 18.68 4.54 -6.50
N VAL A 63 18.51 3.74 -5.44
CA VAL A 63 17.57 3.97 -4.33
C VAL A 63 18.33 4.14 -3.02
N ALA A 64 17.73 4.83 -2.05
CA ALA A 64 18.28 4.99 -0.71
C ALA A 64 17.64 4.00 0.27
N LYS A 65 18.46 3.38 1.13
CA LYS A 65 18.01 2.43 2.16
C LYS A 65 18.63 2.80 3.50
N VAL A 66 17.82 2.76 4.56
CA VAL A 66 18.31 2.85 5.94
C VAL A 66 19.04 1.56 6.30
N THR A 67 20.18 1.68 6.97
CA THR A 67 21.06 0.58 7.36
C THR A 67 21.57 0.78 8.79
N ASP A 68 22.27 -0.22 9.32
CA ASP A 68 22.87 -0.23 10.65
C ASP A 68 21.88 -0.11 11.84
N PHE A 69 21.07 -1.16 12.00
CA PHE A 69 20.23 -1.37 13.17
C PHE A 69 21.02 -1.88 14.40
N GLY A 70 22.36 -1.77 14.43
CA GLY A 70 23.19 -2.21 15.56
C GLY A 70 22.89 -1.46 16.87
N SER A 71 22.33 -0.25 16.75
CA SER A 71 21.88 0.58 17.88
C SER A 71 20.36 0.50 18.13
N ALA A 72 19.63 -0.31 17.36
CA ALA A 72 18.18 -0.32 17.39
C ALA A 72 17.62 -0.87 18.72
N SER A 73 16.49 -0.30 19.14
CA SER A 73 15.72 -0.75 20.31
C SER A 73 14.42 -1.39 19.87
N ILE A 74 14.04 -2.47 20.55
CA ILE A 74 12.83 -3.26 20.28
C ILE A 74 11.80 -3.04 21.39
N ALA A 75 10.55 -3.44 21.14
CA ALA A 75 9.35 -3.15 21.95
C ALA A 75 9.48 -3.23 23.49
N SER A 76 10.39 -4.02 24.06
CA SER A 76 10.59 -4.14 25.52
C SER A 76 11.44 -3.02 26.15
N THR A 77 12.16 -2.22 25.36
CA THR A 77 13.09 -1.18 25.83
C THR A 77 12.82 0.22 25.29
N ILE A 78 11.83 0.39 24.40
CA ILE A 78 11.44 1.70 23.86
C ILE A 78 10.92 2.60 24.98
N GLY A 79 11.46 3.82 25.08
CA GLY A 79 11.07 4.82 26.08
C GLY A 79 11.55 4.55 27.51
N ALA A 80 12.10 3.37 27.83
CA ALA A 80 12.67 3.10 29.15
C ALA A 80 13.94 3.93 29.38
N ALA A 81 14.02 4.64 30.50
CA ALA A 81 15.19 5.43 30.85
C ALA A 81 16.46 4.57 30.76
N THR A 82 17.46 5.06 30.03
CA THR A 82 18.72 4.38 29.79
C THR A 82 19.87 5.27 30.24
N THR A 83 20.87 4.68 30.87
CA THR A 83 22.12 5.36 31.25
C THR A 83 23.11 5.44 30.10
N THR A 84 22.81 4.81 28.97
CA THR A 84 23.68 4.72 27.80
C THR A 84 23.01 5.39 26.62
N VAL A 85 23.43 6.62 26.32
CA VAL A 85 23.06 7.32 25.09
C VAL A 85 23.94 6.81 23.95
N ARG A 86 23.31 6.46 22.83
CA ARG A 86 23.99 5.99 21.60
C ARG A 86 23.58 6.87 20.43
N GLY A 87 24.51 7.12 19.52
CA GLY A 87 24.28 7.89 18.29
C GLY A 87 25.31 9.01 18.11
N THR A 88 25.16 9.77 17.03
CA THR A 88 26.05 10.91 16.72
C THR A 88 25.46 12.22 17.28
N PRO A 89 26.18 13.02 18.09
CA PRO A 89 25.61 14.13 18.87
C PRO A 89 24.73 15.13 18.12
N MET A 90 25.01 15.43 16.86
CA MET A 90 24.19 16.33 16.02
C MET A 90 22.79 15.80 15.73
N PHE A 91 22.64 14.46 15.70
CA PHE A 91 21.41 13.79 15.31
C PHE A 91 20.62 13.25 16.50
N ILE A 92 21.21 13.24 17.71
CA ILE A 92 20.55 12.77 18.92
C ILE A 92 19.49 13.78 19.37
N ALA A 93 18.26 13.30 19.59
CA ALA A 93 17.19 14.13 20.12
C ALA A 93 17.50 14.62 21.55
N PRO A 94 17.27 15.91 21.89
CA PRO A 94 17.67 16.47 23.18
C PRO A 94 17.12 15.71 24.40
N GLU A 95 15.88 15.25 24.34
CA GLU A 95 15.26 14.49 25.42
C GLU A 95 15.93 13.14 25.68
N TYR A 96 16.49 12.53 24.63
CA TYR A 96 17.25 11.29 24.72
C TYR A 96 18.69 11.56 25.19
N ALA A 97 19.31 12.64 24.73
CA ALA A 97 20.67 13.04 25.13
C ALA A 97 20.81 13.27 26.64
N VAL A 98 19.77 13.82 27.29
CA VAL A 98 19.77 14.09 28.74
C VAL A 98 19.44 12.83 29.57
N GLY A 99 19.05 11.73 28.92
CA GLY A 99 18.72 10.46 29.59
C GLY A 99 17.36 10.45 30.30
N HIS A 100 16.49 11.44 30.03
CA HIS A 100 15.15 11.49 30.60
C HIS A 100 14.24 10.37 30.09
N THR A 101 14.46 9.93 28.85
CA THR A 101 13.72 8.83 28.21
C THR A 101 14.67 7.97 27.39
N GLY A 102 14.30 6.71 27.18
CA GLY A 102 14.93 5.87 26.15
C GLY A 102 14.62 6.35 24.73
N PRO A 103 15.16 5.69 23.70
CA PRO A 103 14.84 5.99 22.31
C PRO A 103 13.34 5.76 22.03
N THR A 104 12.75 6.62 21.21
CA THR A 104 11.34 6.61 20.82
C THR A 104 11.16 6.86 19.32
N ASN A 105 9.98 6.61 18.77
CA ASN A 105 9.68 6.97 17.38
C ASN A 105 9.89 8.48 17.14
N ALA A 106 9.55 9.32 18.12
CA ALA A 106 9.74 10.77 18.03
C ALA A 106 11.23 11.19 18.04
N SER A 107 12.12 10.41 18.68
CA SER A 107 13.56 10.67 18.60
C SER A 107 14.12 10.33 17.22
N ASP A 108 13.65 9.26 16.59
CA ASP A 108 14.00 8.94 15.19
C ASP A 108 13.53 10.05 14.23
N VAL A 109 12.33 10.60 14.43
CA VAL A 109 11.82 11.74 13.63
C VAL A 109 12.74 12.96 13.75
N PHE A 110 13.24 13.25 14.96
CA PHE A 110 14.21 14.34 15.17
C PHE A 110 15.51 14.09 14.40
N SER A 111 16.08 12.89 14.53
CA SER A 111 17.30 12.49 13.82
C SER A 111 17.12 12.55 12.31
N PHE A 112 15.93 12.17 11.81
CA PHE A 112 15.58 12.30 10.40
C PHE A 112 15.45 13.76 9.97
N GLY A 113 14.87 14.65 10.78
CA GLY A 113 14.83 16.10 10.53
C GLY A 113 16.23 16.70 10.33
N MET A 114 17.18 16.36 11.20
CA MET A 114 18.59 16.75 11.06
C MET A 114 19.22 16.16 9.79
N THR A 115 18.89 14.92 9.46
CA THR A 115 19.34 14.26 8.22
C THR A 115 18.80 14.96 6.97
N MET A 116 17.52 15.35 6.93
CA MET A 116 16.95 16.13 5.83
C MET A 116 17.66 17.47 5.67
N TRP A 117 17.95 18.16 6.78
CA TRP A 117 18.70 19.41 6.76
C TRP A 117 20.07 19.23 6.12
N CYS A 118 20.89 18.27 6.61
CA CYS A 118 22.19 17.95 6.03
C CYS A 118 22.10 17.60 4.54
N THR A 119 21.02 16.94 4.14
CA THR A 119 20.81 16.47 2.76
C THR A 119 20.44 17.60 1.81
N LEU A 120 19.71 18.62 2.26
CA LEU A 120 19.14 19.65 1.38
C LEU A 120 19.92 20.97 1.39
N VAL A 121 20.67 21.28 2.44
CA VAL A 121 21.46 22.53 2.48
C VAL A 121 22.69 22.47 1.57
N PRO A 122 23.15 23.62 1.01
CA PRO A 122 24.37 23.68 0.23
C PRO A 122 25.59 23.11 0.98
N GLN A 123 26.52 22.51 0.24
CA GLN A 123 27.74 21.95 0.83
C GLN A 123 28.56 23.06 1.50
N GLY A 124 29.11 22.78 2.69
CA GLY A 124 29.87 23.76 3.46
C GLY A 124 29.01 24.74 4.29
N THR A 125 27.68 24.57 4.30
CA THR A 125 26.81 25.34 5.22
C THR A 125 27.15 25.01 6.67
N HIS A 126 27.57 26.02 7.42
CA HIS A 126 27.92 25.84 8.84
C HIS A 126 26.64 25.64 9.68
N HIS A 127 26.56 24.54 10.42
CA HIS A 127 25.38 24.19 11.22
C HIS A 127 25.19 25.08 12.46
N GLY A 128 26.22 25.84 12.89
CA GLY A 128 26.08 26.84 13.96
C GLY A 128 25.97 26.27 15.38
N LEU A 129 26.14 24.95 15.57
CA LEU A 129 25.97 24.29 16.88
C LEU A 129 27.27 24.16 17.69
N GLY A 130 28.40 24.63 17.16
CA GLY A 130 29.72 24.49 17.78
C GLY A 130 30.64 23.49 17.07
N ARG A 131 31.86 23.31 17.56
CA ARG A 131 32.91 22.49 16.92
C ARG A 131 33.18 21.18 17.64
N THR A 132 32.83 21.08 18.92
CA THR A 132 32.98 19.85 19.71
C THR A 132 31.62 19.19 19.94
N GLU A 133 31.62 17.88 20.13
CA GLU A 133 30.41 17.11 20.43
C GLU A 133 29.62 17.67 21.63
N ILE A 134 30.34 18.10 22.68
CA ILE A 134 29.76 18.71 23.88
C ILE A 134 29.07 20.04 23.53
N GLN A 135 29.70 20.90 22.72
CA GLN A 135 29.10 22.17 22.29
C GLN A 135 27.82 21.92 21.49
N VAL A 136 27.84 20.95 20.59
CA VAL A 136 26.67 20.57 19.78
C VAL A 136 25.52 20.09 20.66
N ALA A 137 25.80 19.17 21.61
CA ALA A 137 24.79 18.67 22.53
C ALA A 137 24.17 19.78 23.39
N LEU A 138 24.99 20.69 23.94
CA LEU A 138 24.53 21.83 24.73
C LEU A 138 23.66 22.78 23.89
N ALA A 139 24.09 23.11 22.67
CA ALA A 139 23.34 23.99 21.77
C ALA A 139 21.95 23.40 21.44
N LEU A 140 21.89 22.10 21.11
CA LEU A 140 20.62 21.42 20.81
C LEU A 140 19.68 21.37 22.01
N ASN A 141 20.23 21.17 23.21
CA ASN A 141 19.50 21.23 24.48
C ASN A 141 18.95 22.64 24.76
N ASP A 142 19.72 23.68 24.44
CA ASP A 142 19.31 25.08 24.52
C ASP A 142 18.42 25.53 23.34
N ARG A 143 17.83 24.55 22.62
CA ARG A 143 16.89 24.77 21.51
C ARG A 143 17.47 25.47 20.29
N HIS A 144 18.80 25.57 20.17
CA HIS A 144 19.42 26.01 18.93
C HIS A 144 19.25 24.93 17.85
N ARG A 145 19.04 25.36 16.62
CA ARG A 145 18.89 24.49 15.44
C ARG A 145 19.73 25.02 14.28
N PRO A 146 20.15 24.16 13.35
CA PRO A 146 20.81 24.60 12.13
C PRO A 146 19.94 25.57 11.30
N PRO A 147 20.55 26.51 10.55
CA PRO A 147 19.81 27.53 9.81
C PRO A 147 19.08 26.96 8.59
N THR A 148 17.80 27.29 8.44
CA THR A 148 16.93 26.83 7.33
C THR A 148 16.69 27.90 6.26
N ALA A 149 17.18 29.14 6.47
CA ALA A 149 16.89 30.30 5.62
C ALA A 149 17.30 30.14 4.13
N THR A 150 18.21 29.23 3.82
CA THR A 150 18.66 28.94 2.44
C THR A 150 17.83 27.87 1.74
N LEU A 151 16.89 27.25 2.44
CA LEU A 151 16.02 26.20 1.91
C LEU A 151 14.71 26.81 1.37
N ASP A 152 14.07 26.09 0.45
CA ASP A 152 12.69 26.40 0.08
C ASP A 152 11.78 26.36 1.34
N PRO A 153 10.84 27.31 1.50
CA PRO A 153 9.98 27.39 2.68
C PRO A 153 9.25 26.09 3.00
N VAL A 154 8.86 25.31 1.99
CA VAL A 154 8.12 24.06 2.22
C VAL A 154 9.03 22.95 2.77
N HIS A 155 10.30 22.91 2.34
CA HIS A 155 11.29 22.01 2.93
C HIS A 155 11.66 22.43 4.35
N ALA A 156 11.83 23.75 4.56
CA ALA A 156 12.15 24.32 5.87
C ALA A 156 11.06 23.99 6.90
N ASP A 157 9.78 24.19 6.55
CA ASP A 157 8.64 23.86 7.43
C ASP A 157 8.66 22.39 7.87
N LEU A 158 8.86 21.47 6.92
CA LEU A 158 8.88 20.05 7.23
C LEU A 158 10.05 19.68 8.16
N ILE A 159 11.26 20.18 7.88
CA ILE A 159 12.43 20.01 8.75
C ILE A 159 12.13 20.55 10.15
N GLU A 160 11.52 21.73 10.23
CA GLU A 160 11.26 22.42 11.48
C GLU A 160 10.26 21.72 12.39
N ARG A 161 9.22 21.12 11.79
CA ARG A 161 8.29 20.26 12.50
C ARG A 161 8.96 18.98 13.01
N CYS A 162 9.85 18.37 12.21
CA CYS A 162 10.55 17.13 12.61
C CYS A 162 11.48 17.33 13.82
N TRP A 163 12.15 18.48 13.95
CA TRP A 163 13.09 18.74 15.05
C TRP A 163 12.54 19.62 16.18
N ALA A 164 11.20 19.68 16.31
CA ALA A 164 10.52 20.43 17.36
C ALA A 164 11.07 20.06 18.75
N ALA A 165 11.20 21.05 19.63
CA ALA A 165 11.75 20.85 20.97
C ALA A 165 10.89 19.90 21.82
N ASP A 166 9.57 19.97 21.66
CA ASP A 166 8.61 19.05 22.28
C ASP A 166 8.43 17.81 21.39
N PRO A 167 8.78 16.60 21.86
CA PRO A 167 8.63 15.37 21.08
C PRO A 167 7.20 15.09 20.64
N SER A 168 6.20 15.51 21.43
CA SER A 168 4.78 15.28 21.12
C SER A 168 4.25 16.14 19.97
N LYS A 169 4.98 17.21 19.61
CA LYS A 169 4.63 18.10 18.48
C LYS A 169 5.28 17.67 17.17
N ARG A 170 6.15 16.67 17.20
CA ARG A 170 6.79 16.15 15.99
C ARG A 170 5.78 15.27 15.23
N PRO A 171 5.76 15.35 13.89
CA PRO A 171 4.92 14.47 13.08
C PRO A 171 5.36 13.02 13.24
N SER A 172 4.44 12.09 13.00
CA SER A 172 4.79 10.67 12.80
C SER A 172 5.53 10.48 11.48
N MET A 173 6.29 9.39 11.35
CA MET A 173 6.98 9.10 10.09
C MET A 173 6.02 8.87 8.91
N VAL A 174 4.75 8.50 9.17
CA VAL A 174 3.68 8.44 8.17
C VAL A 174 3.41 9.83 7.59
N GLU A 175 3.24 10.84 8.46
CA GLU A 175 2.97 12.22 8.04
C GLU A 175 4.19 12.86 7.34
N VAL A 176 5.41 12.48 7.76
CA VAL A 176 6.66 12.91 7.10
C VAL A 176 6.81 12.29 5.71
N GLU A 177 6.56 10.99 5.57
CA GLU A 177 6.55 10.29 4.27
C GLU A 177 5.57 10.97 3.31
N GLU A 178 4.35 11.26 3.79
CA GLU A 178 3.32 11.87 2.97
C GLU A 178 3.71 13.30 2.52
N ALA A 179 4.30 14.08 3.42
CA ALA A 179 4.80 15.41 3.09
C ALA A 179 5.90 15.34 2.03
N LEU A 180 6.88 14.44 2.17
CA LEU A 180 7.95 14.24 1.18
C LEU A 180 7.41 13.74 -0.17
N ARG A 181 6.44 12.83 -0.16
CA ARG A 181 5.77 12.32 -1.37
C ARG A 181 5.16 13.47 -2.19
N ASN A 182 4.50 14.43 -1.52
CA ASN A 182 3.93 15.60 -2.18
C ASN A 182 4.99 16.54 -2.77
N LEU A 183 6.21 16.55 -2.20
CA LEU A 183 7.33 17.40 -2.65
C LEU A 183 8.15 16.78 -3.78
N VAL A 184 8.12 15.45 -3.90
CA VAL A 184 8.75 14.69 -4.99
C VAL A 184 7.88 14.69 -6.25
N ALA A 185 6.58 14.97 -6.13
CA ALA A 185 5.66 15.01 -7.27
C ALA A 185 6.07 16.12 -8.28
N PRO A 186 6.34 15.78 -9.56
CA PRO A 186 6.60 16.78 -10.58
C PRO A 186 5.35 17.66 -10.83
N SER A 187 5.56 18.95 -11.15
CA SER A 187 4.49 19.84 -11.62
C SER A 187 3.99 19.53 -13.04
N ASP A 188 4.61 18.57 -13.73
CA ASP A 188 4.02 17.88 -14.88
C ASP A 188 3.26 16.68 -14.34
N GLN A 189 1.98 16.88 -14.05
CA GLN A 189 1.11 15.73 -13.78
C GLN A 189 1.09 14.86 -15.04
N PRO A 190 1.53 13.59 -14.96
CA PRO A 190 1.51 12.71 -16.11
C PRO A 190 0.08 12.61 -16.62
N GLN A 191 -0.08 12.62 -17.96
CA GLN A 191 -1.38 12.31 -18.56
C GLN A 191 -1.90 11.02 -17.93
N PRO A 192 -3.18 10.98 -17.48
CA PRO A 192 -3.72 9.81 -16.84
C PRO A 192 -3.51 8.63 -17.77
N VAL A 193 -2.80 7.61 -17.29
CA VAL A 193 -2.71 6.37 -18.04
C VAL A 193 -4.06 5.71 -17.79
N PRO A 194 -4.89 5.52 -18.84
CA PRO A 194 -6.11 4.76 -18.65
C PRO A 194 -5.69 3.43 -18.02
N SER A 195 -6.42 2.93 -17.02
CA SER A 195 -6.23 1.59 -16.42
C SER A 195 -6.38 0.45 -17.46
N MET A 196 -6.44 0.82 -18.73
CA MET A 196 -6.65 0.06 -19.93
C MET A 196 -5.49 -0.81 -20.38
N LEU A 197 -4.21 -0.49 -20.12
CA LEU A 197 -3.11 -1.41 -20.52
C LEU A 197 -3.31 -2.80 -19.89
N LEU A 198 -3.95 -2.81 -18.73
CA LEU A 198 -4.37 -4.00 -18.02
C LEU A 198 -5.68 -4.57 -18.58
N TRP A 199 -6.65 -3.73 -18.96
CA TRP A 199 -7.93 -4.16 -19.57
C TRP A 199 -7.83 -4.69 -20.98
N SER A 200 -7.01 -4.07 -21.83
CA SER A 200 -6.79 -4.46 -23.21
C SER A 200 -6.22 -5.88 -23.28
N THR A 201 -5.39 -6.25 -22.29
CA THR A 201 -4.90 -7.62 -22.10
C THR A 201 -6.04 -8.62 -21.81
N LEU A 202 -7.09 -8.21 -21.11
CA LEU A 202 -8.17 -9.07 -20.61
C LEU A 202 -9.33 -9.19 -21.58
N LEU A 203 -9.48 -8.22 -22.49
CA LEU A 203 -10.65 -8.04 -23.34
C LEU A 203 -10.27 -7.98 -24.80
N LYS A 204 -9.38 -8.88 -25.23
CA LYS A 204 -8.85 -8.95 -26.60
C LYS A 204 -9.90 -9.09 -27.71
N SER A 205 -11.16 -9.36 -27.36
CA SER A 205 -12.31 -9.39 -28.26
C SER A 205 -13.06 -8.06 -28.39
N TYR A 206 -12.61 -7.00 -27.72
CA TYR A 206 -13.26 -5.70 -27.64
C TYR A 206 -12.30 -4.57 -28.01
N ASP A 207 -12.76 -3.60 -28.79
CA ASP A 207 -11.97 -2.41 -29.14
C ASP A 207 -11.91 -1.43 -27.96
N VAL A 208 -11.26 -1.86 -26.88
CA VAL A 208 -11.09 -1.08 -25.65
C VAL A 208 -10.21 0.13 -25.93
N GLU A 209 -9.25 0.02 -26.86
CA GLU A 209 -8.33 1.09 -27.23
C GLU A 209 -9.08 2.30 -27.80
N ALA A 210 -9.93 2.10 -28.80
CA ALA A 210 -10.77 3.16 -29.32
C ALA A 210 -11.73 3.72 -28.25
N ALA A 211 -12.32 2.84 -27.45
CA ALA A 211 -13.27 3.26 -26.41
C ALA A 211 -12.62 4.15 -25.34
N CYS A 212 -11.36 3.88 -24.99
CA CYS A 212 -10.63 4.70 -24.02
C CYS A 212 -10.02 5.97 -24.60
N GLN A 213 -9.60 5.96 -25.88
CA GLN A 213 -9.21 7.20 -26.57
C GLN A 213 -10.36 8.23 -26.58
N ALA A 214 -11.61 7.77 -26.56
CA ALA A 214 -12.79 8.63 -26.47
C ALA A 214 -13.09 9.13 -25.04
N LEU A 215 -12.43 8.60 -24.00
CA LEU A 215 -12.69 9.00 -22.62
C LEU A 215 -11.94 10.30 -22.28
N GLN A 216 -12.67 11.25 -21.72
CA GLN A 216 -12.11 12.47 -21.17
C GLN A 216 -12.04 12.36 -19.65
N TYR A 217 -10.84 12.54 -19.10
CA TYR A 217 -10.57 12.48 -17.66
C TYR A 217 -10.44 13.88 -17.06
N HIS A 218 -10.84 14.01 -15.80
CA HIS A 218 -10.67 15.20 -14.98
C HIS A 218 -10.10 14.81 -13.62
N LEU A 219 -9.31 15.70 -13.01
CA LEU A 219 -8.74 15.49 -11.68
C LEU A 219 -9.77 15.91 -10.61
N ARG A 220 -10.02 15.03 -9.66
CA ARG A 220 -10.80 15.33 -8.45
C ARG A 220 -10.18 14.64 -7.26
N GLU A 221 -9.94 15.38 -6.17
CA GLU A 221 -9.45 14.81 -4.91
C GLU A 221 -8.19 13.94 -5.09
N ARG A 222 -7.28 14.34 -6.00
CA ARG A 222 -6.05 13.61 -6.39
C ARG A 222 -6.29 12.29 -7.15
N ILE A 223 -7.46 12.11 -7.77
CA ILE A 223 -7.84 10.95 -8.59
C ILE A 223 -8.21 11.44 -9.98
N TYR A 224 -7.85 10.68 -11.02
CA TYR A 224 -8.32 10.95 -12.38
C TYR A 224 -9.60 10.16 -12.65
N LEU A 225 -10.70 10.86 -12.92
CA LEU A 225 -12.00 10.25 -13.18
C LEU A 225 -12.46 10.57 -14.59
N SER A 226 -13.02 9.61 -15.31
CA SER A 226 -13.69 9.89 -16.58
C SER A 226 -14.97 10.69 -16.31
N HIS A 227 -15.51 11.32 -17.36
CA HIS A 227 -16.91 11.72 -17.33
C HIS A 227 -17.82 10.51 -17.08
N ALA A 228 -18.99 10.75 -16.49
CA ALA A 228 -19.98 9.71 -16.26
C ALA A 228 -20.45 9.11 -17.59
N ILE A 229 -20.28 7.79 -17.73
CA ILE A 229 -20.77 7.04 -18.88
C ILE A 229 -22.20 6.61 -18.56
N LEU A 230 -23.14 7.22 -19.27
CA LEU A 230 -24.58 7.01 -19.09
C LEU A 230 -25.22 6.29 -20.28
N ASP A 231 -24.56 6.26 -21.44
CA ASP A 231 -25.09 5.65 -22.66
C ASP A 231 -24.98 4.12 -22.58
N PRO A 232 -26.10 3.37 -22.52
CA PRO A 232 -26.06 1.92 -22.49
C PRO A 232 -25.57 1.30 -23.80
N ALA A 233 -25.55 2.06 -24.90
CA ALA A 233 -24.93 1.64 -26.15
C ALA A 233 -23.41 1.76 -26.12
N ASN A 234 -22.86 2.55 -25.19
CA ASN A 234 -21.42 2.80 -25.08
C ASN A 234 -20.68 1.49 -24.82
N PRO A 235 -19.57 1.27 -25.54
CA PRO A 235 -18.81 0.04 -25.41
C PRO A 235 -18.30 -0.26 -23.99
N CYS A 236 -17.72 0.74 -23.31
CA CYS A 236 -17.22 0.62 -21.94
C CYS A 236 -18.35 0.32 -20.96
N TYR A 237 -19.52 0.93 -21.15
CA TYR A 237 -20.68 0.69 -20.29
C TYR A 237 -21.15 -0.76 -20.36
N LYS A 238 -21.38 -1.29 -21.57
CA LYS A 238 -21.83 -2.67 -21.78
C LYS A 238 -20.84 -3.66 -21.19
N LEU A 239 -19.57 -3.44 -21.46
CA LEU A 239 -18.48 -4.26 -20.98
C LEU A 239 -18.45 -4.32 -19.44
N ILE A 240 -18.47 -3.16 -18.78
CA ILE A 240 -18.45 -3.07 -17.31
C ILE A 240 -19.71 -3.72 -16.72
N CYS A 241 -20.90 -3.41 -17.25
CA CYS A 241 -22.15 -3.99 -16.76
C CYS A 241 -22.19 -5.52 -16.93
N THR A 242 -21.64 -6.03 -18.03
CA THR A 242 -21.55 -7.47 -18.29
C THR A 242 -20.62 -8.14 -17.29
N LEU A 243 -19.42 -7.58 -17.07
CA LEU A 243 -18.46 -8.09 -16.07
C LEU A 243 -19.01 -8.03 -14.64
N ALA A 244 -19.90 -7.07 -14.37
CA ALA A 244 -20.54 -6.91 -13.08
C ALA A 244 -21.78 -7.80 -12.90
N GLY A 245 -22.29 -8.42 -13.96
CA GLY A 245 -23.52 -9.23 -13.90
C GLY A 245 -24.77 -8.42 -13.53
N PHE A 246 -24.79 -7.11 -13.75
CA PHE A 246 -25.96 -6.26 -13.47
C PHE A 246 -26.94 -6.24 -14.64
N ALA A 247 -28.24 -6.16 -14.32
CA ALA A 247 -29.21 -5.68 -15.28
C ALA A 247 -28.86 -4.23 -15.64
N ALA A 248 -28.58 -3.96 -16.91
CA ALA A 248 -28.15 -2.64 -17.39
C ALA A 248 -29.09 -1.49 -16.95
N ASN A 249 -30.35 -1.81 -16.64
CA ASN A 249 -31.37 -0.87 -16.19
C ASN A 249 -31.18 -0.38 -14.74
N ASN A 250 -30.44 -1.12 -13.91
CA ASN A 250 -30.19 -0.76 -12.51
C ASN A 250 -28.96 0.14 -12.37
N VAL A 251 -28.03 0.07 -13.32
CA VAL A 251 -26.83 0.92 -13.35
C VAL A 251 -27.22 2.33 -13.78
N LYS A 252 -26.83 3.32 -12.98
CA LYS A 252 -27.08 4.75 -13.23
C LYS A 252 -25.94 5.40 -14.00
N ARG A 253 -24.71 5.10 -13.60
CA ARG A 253 -23.50 5.62 -14.25
C ARG A 253 -22.31 4.73 -13.98
N VAL A 254 -21.42 4.67 -14.97
CA VAL A 254 -20.09 4.09 -14.84
C VAL A 254 -19.06 5.21 -14.96
N VAL A 255 -18.13 5.27 -14.02
CA VAL A 255 -17.01 6.23 -14.03
C VAL A 255 -15.72 5.44 -14.08
N MET A 256 -14.92 5.60 -15.13
CA MET A 256 -13.60 4.97 -15.21
C MET A 256 -12.62 5.75 -14.35
N VAL A 257 -11.79 5.04 -13.62
CA VAL A 257 -10.72 5.55 -12.76
C VAL A 257 -9.41 5.42 -13.53
N GLY A 258 -8.81 6.56 -13.86
CA GLY A 258 -7.46 6.65 -14.39
C GLY A 258 -6.44 6.56 -13.26
N THR A 259 -5.28 5.99 -13.56
CA THR A 259 -4.17 5.89 -12.62
C THR A 259 -2.98 6.70 -13.12
N ASP A 260 -2.14 7.19 -12.21
CA ASP A 260 -0.92 7.87 -12.62
C ASP A 260 0.11 6.87 -13.18
N ALA A 261 1.02 7.38 -14.01
CA ALA A 261 2.04 6.56 -14.64
C ALA A 261 2.93 5.80 -13.63
N PRO A 262 3.36 6.39 -12.50
CA PRO A 262 4.10 5.66 -11.47
C PRO A 262 3.34 4.46 -10.90
N THR A 263 2.05 4.62 -10.56
CA THR A 263 1.21 3.55 -9.99
C THR A 263 0.98 2.44 -11.02
N ALA A 264 0.68 2.80 -12.27
CA ALA A 264 0.59 1.83 -13.38
C ALA A 264 1.90 1.06 -13.57
N ASN A 265 3.03 1.75 -13.60
CA ASN A 265 4.35 1.14 -13.79
C ASN A 265 4.76 0.25 -12.61
N ALA A 266 4.47 0.67 -11.38
CA ALA A 266 4.70 -0.12 -10.18
C ALA A 266 3.89 -1.42 -10.22
N PHE A 267 2.60 -1.32 -10.56
CA PHE A 267 1.74 -2.48 -10.75
C PHE A 267 2.25 -3.42 -11.85
N GLY A 268 2.58 -2.88 -13.04
CA GLY A 268 3.10 -3.65 -14.16
C GLY A 268 4.42 -4.34 -13.80
N THR A 269 5.32 -3.65 -13.10
CA THR A 269 6.56 -4.31 -12.67
C THR A 269 6.34 -5.35 -11.58
N LEU A 270 5.45 -5.10 -10.59
CA LEU A 270 5.14 -6.09 -9.56
C LEU A 270 4.46 -7.33 -10.14
N HIS A 271 3.76 -7.15 -11.26
CA HIS A 271 3.20 -8.23 -12.06
C HIS A 271 4.31 -9.05 -12.77
N GLU A 272 5.30 -8.39 -13.36
CA GLU A 272 6.39 -9.04 -14.12
C GLU A 272 7.50 -9.65 -13.24
N ALA A 273 7.90 -8.98 -12.16
CA ALA A 273 9.14 -9.26 -11.43
C ALA A 273 9.09 -10.54 -10.56
N GLU A 274 7.93 -10.99 -10.12
CA GLU A 274 7.85 -11.96 -9.03
C GLU A 274 8.14 -13.41 -9.44
N MET A 275 8.04 -13.73 -10.73
CA MET A 275 8.47 -15.04 -11.23
C MET A 275 9.98 -15.23 -11.11
N ASN A 276 10.75 -14.15 -11.30
CA ASN A 276 12.19 -14.16 -11.03
C ASN A 276 12.44 -14.36 -9.54
N SER A 277 11.73 -13.64 -8.65
CA SER A 277 11.97 -13.73 -7.21
C SER A 277 11.53 -15.05 -6.58
N ARG A 278 10.42 -15.68 -7.00
CA ARG A 278 9.92 -16.95 -6.39
C ARG A 278 10.78 -18.17 -6.69
N ALA A 279 11.38 -18.22 -7.88
CA ALA A 279 12.28 -19.32 -8.25
C ALA A 279 13.54 -19.34 -7.38
N VAL A 280 13.95 -18.19 -6.84
CA VAL A 280 15.19 -18.04 -6.04
C VAL A 280 14.99 -17.60 -4.59
N ASN A 281 13.79 -17.23 -4.15
CA ASN A 281 13.52 -16.79 -2.78
C ASN A 281 12.57 -17.75 -2.02
N PRO A 282 13.12 -18.65 -1.19
CA PRO A 282 12.35 -19.60 -0.37
C PRO A 282 11.37 -18.94 0.60
N MET A 283 11.63 -17.69 1.03
CA MET A 283 10.74 -16.95 1.94
C MET A 283 9.45 -16.45 1.27
N LEU A 284 9.43 -16.38 -0.07
CA LEU A 284 8.23 -16.04 -0.86
C LEU A 284 7.41 -17.28 -1.26
N GLN A 285 7.91 -18.48 -0.95
CA GLN A 285 7.22 -19.75 -1.15
C GLN A 285 6.41 -20.07 0.11
N VAL A 286 5.34 -19.31 0.40
CA VAL A 286 4.49 -19.64 1.55
C VAL A 286 3.82 -20.99 1.27
N PRO A 287 4.06 -22.01 2.12
CA PRO A 287 3.44 -23.31 1.95
C PRO A 287 1.94 -23.15 2.22
N ASN A 288 1.14 -23.48 1.21
CA ASN A 288 -0.30 -23.59 1.39
C ASN A 288 -0.63 -24.84 2.23
N PRO A 289 -1.80 -24.87 2.90
CA PRO A 289 -2.25 -26.08 3.57
C PRO A 289 -2.19 -27.29 2.61
N ILE A 290 -1.81 -28.44 3.16
CA ILE A 290 -1.80 -29.72 2.43
C ILE A 290 -3.16 -30.43 2.47
N ASP A 291 -4.13 -29.91 3.23
CA ASP A 291 -5.45 -30.50 3.28
C ASP A 291 -6.17 -30.39 1.94
N THR A 292 -6.94 -31.41 1.61
CA THR A 292 -7.55 -31.56 0.29
C THR A 292 -8.52 -30.42 -0.04
N ALA A 293 -9.21 -29.84 0.94
CA ALA A 293 -10.18 -28.77 0.74
C ALA A 293 -9.51 -27.45 0.35
N SER A 294 -8.48 -27.03 1.09
CA SER A 294 -7.67 -25.84 0.81
C SER A 294 -6.93 -25.93 -0.52
N VAL A 295 -6.33 -27.09 -0.83
CA VAL A 295 -5.66 -27.33 -2.11
C VAL A 295 -6.65 -27.25 -3.27
N ALA A 296 -7.84 -27.83 -3.11
CA ALA A 296 -8.88 -27.77 -4.12
C ALA A 296 -9.38 -26.33 -4.32
N GLY A 297 -9.66 -25.57 -3.26
CA GLY A 297 -10.06 -24.16 -3.34
C GLY A 297 -9.03 -23.27 -4.04
N LEU A 298 -7.74 -23.43 -3.70
CA LEU A 298 -6.66 -22.69 -4.36
C LEU A 298 -6.50 -23.07 -5.84
N ASN A 299 -6.63 -24.36 -6.17
CA ASN A 299 -6.59 -24.82 -7.55
C ASN A 299 -7.79 -24.35 -8.37
N ARG A 300 -8.94 -24.09 -7.74
CA ARG A 300 -10.13 -23.50 -8.37
C ARG A 300 -9.97 -22.00 -8.59
N LEU A 301 -9.47 -21.24 -7.61
CA LEU A 301 -9.08 -19.83 -7.82
C LEU A 301 -8.08 -19.70 -8.99
N LYS A 302 -7.12 -20.62 -9.07
CA LYS A 302 -6.15 -20.62 -10.17
C LYS A 302 -6.82 -20.77 -11.54
N GLN A 303 -8.03 -21.32 -11.64
CA GLN A 303 -8.79 -21.43 -12.89
C GLN A 303 -9.60 -20.17 -13.21
N SER A 304 -9.89 -19.31 -12.22
CA SER A 304 -10.52 -17.98 -12.37
C SER A 304 -9.63 -16.96 -13.07
N PHE A 305 -8.35 -17.27 -13.09
CA PHE A 305 -7.33 -16.39 -13.60
C PHE A 305 -7.46 -16.26 -15.12
N ILE A 306 -7.56 -15.03 -15.60
CA ILE A 306 -7.61 -14.75 -17.02
C ILE A 306 -6.19 -15.00 -17.58
N PRO A 307 -6.01 -15.95 -18.53
CA PRO A 307 -4.72 -16.13 -19.16
C PRO A 307 -4.39 -14.88 -19.97
N VAL A 308 -3.24 -14.27 -19.70
CA VAL A 308 -2.69 -13.24 -20.58
C VAL A 308 -2.34 -13.94 -21.89
N VAL A 309 -3.10 -13.67 -22.95
CA VAL A 309 -2.79 -14.23 -24.28
C VAL A 309 -1.47 -13.62 -24.75
N SER A 310 -0.38 -14.37 -24.77
CA SER A 310 0.86 -13.92 -25.39
C SER A 310 0.68 -13.79 -26.91
N ALA A 311 1.49 -12.96 -27.55
CA ALA A 311 1.66 -13.05 -29.01
C ALA A 311 2.14 -14.48 -29.38
N PRO A 312 1.82 -14.99 -30.58
CA PRO A 312 2.29 -16.30 -31.01
C PRO A 312 3.82 -16.41 -30.89
N GLY A 313 4.30 -17.36 -30.08
CA GLY A 313 5.74 -17.60 -29.88
C GLY A 313 6.35 -16.97 -28.62
N GLU A 314 5.60 -16.17 -27.85
CA GLU A 314 6.06 -15.66 -26.56
C GLU A 314 5.66 -16.58 -25.40
N PRO A 315 6.50 -16.72 -24.36
CA PRO A 315 6.17 -17.52 -23.19
C PRO A 315 4.87 -17.02 -22.53
N GLN A 316 4.05 -17.94 -22.00
CA GLN A 316 2.85 -17.54 -21.25
C GLN A 316 3.26 -16.79 -19.96
N PRO A 317 2.79 -15.55 -19.74
CA PRO A 317 3.01 -14.85 -18.49
C PRO A 317 2.47 -15.68 -17.34
N SER A 318 3.28 -15.82 -16.30
CA SER A 318 2.98 -16.74 -15.22
C SER A 318 2.35 -16.06 -13.99
N ALA A 319 2.35 -14.71 -13.95
CA ALA A 319 1.52 -13.93 -13.05
C ALA A 319 0.12 -13.79 -13.64
N ARG A 320 -0.92 -13.93 -12.80
CA ARG A 320 -2.30 -13.97 -13.30
C ARG A 320 -3.10 -12.80 -12.75
N LEU A 321 -3.90 -12.21 -13.63
CA LEU A 321 -4.76 -11.11 -13.27
C LEU A 321 -6.14 -11.60 -12.87
N LEU A 322 -6.70 -10.95 -11.87
CA LEU A 322 -8.04 -11.15 -11.38
C LEU A 322 -8.79 -9.82 -11.38
N PHE A 323 -10.05 -9.84 -11.80
CA PHE A 323 -10.98 -8.75 -11.51
C PHE A 323 -11.73 -9.04 -10.22
N ALA A 324 -11.85 -8.02 -9.38
CA ALA A 324 -12.59 -8.14 -8.13
C ALA A 324 -13.36 -6.87 -7.81
N TRP A 325 -14.50 -7.05 -7.16
CA TRP A 325 -15.42 -6.00 -6.75
C TRP A 325 -15.21 -5.66 -5.28
N HIS A 326 -15.21 -4.36 -4.98
CA HIS A 326 -15.19 -3.83 -3.63
C HIS A 326 -16.44 -2.99 -3.40
N GLY A 327 -17.25 -3.38 -2.41
CA GLY A 327 -18.42 -2.61 -1.99
C GLY A 327 -18.03 -1.60 -0.92
N THR A 328 -18.49 -0.36 -1.08
CA THR A 328 -18.22 0.71 -0.11
C THR A 328 -19.36 1.73 -0.11
N SER A 329 -19.37 2.64 0.87
CA SER A 329 -20.35 3.73 0.93
C SER A 329 -19.99 4.87 -0.02
N HIS A 330 -20.99 5.63 -0.43
CA HIS A 330 -20.85 6.72 -1.41
C HIS A 330 -19.76 7.74 -1.02
N ASP A 331 -19.69 8.12 0.25
CA ASP A 331 -18.74 9.10 0.80
C ASP A 331 -17.28 8.59 0.84
N ARG A 332 -17.07 7.28 0.69
CA ARG A 332 -15.74 6.65 0.79
C ARG A 332 -15.12 6.26 -0.54
N VAL A 333 -15.92 6.23 -1.61
CA VAL A 333 -15.45 5.88 -2.96
C VAL A 333 -14.16 6.63 -3.34
N ALA A 334 -14.14 7.95 -3.16
CA ALA A 334 -12.97 8.75 -3.53
C ALA A 334 -11.74 8.40 -2.69
N ALA A 335 -11.89 8.27 -1.36
CA ALA A 335 -10.77 7.88 -0.49
C ALA A 335 -10.22 6.50 -0.86
N VAL A 336 -11.10 5.52 -1.11
CA VAL A 336 -10.72 4.15 -1.46
C VAL A 336 -10.02 4.09 -2.84
N CYS A 337 -10.49 4.87 -3.82
CA CYS A 337 -9.83 4.96 -5.12
C CYS A 337 -8.48 5.70 -5.06
N ARG A 338 -8.35 6.75 -4.23
CA ARG A 338 -7.12 7.54 -4.09
C ARG A 338 -6.04 6.78 -3.33
N ASP A 339 -6.41 6.22 -2.17
CA ASP A 339 -5.44 5.70 -1.21
C ASP A 339 -5.18 4.21 -1.39
N GLY A 340 -6.00 3.55 -2.21
CA GLY A 340 -6.00 2.11 -2.43
C GLY A 340 -6.49 1.32 -1.20
N PRO A 341 -6.59 0.00 -1.33
CA PRO A 341 -6.79 -0.86 -0.17
C PRO A 341 -5.63 -0.73 0.82
N ARG A 342 -5.87 -0.88 2.13
CA ARG A 342 -4.80 -0.85 3.15
C ARG A 342 -5.01 -1.91 4.21
N SER A 343 -3.93 -2.34 4.86
CA SER A 343 -3.93 -3.40 5.88
C SER A 343 -4.70 -3.03 7.15
N LEU A 344 -4.93 -1.74 7.41
CA LEU A 344 -5.63 -1.21 8.58
C LEU A 344 -6.72 -0.21 8.16
N ARG A 345 -7.84 -0.20 8.90
CA ARG A 345 -9.16 0.42 8.66
C ARG A 345 -9.19 1.96 8.47
N THR A 346 -8.29 2.58 7.71
CA THR A 346 -8.24 4.04 7.58
C THR A 346 -9.08 4.61 6.44
N THR A 347 -9.48 3.80 5.45
CA THR A 347 -10.05 4.32 4.19
C THR A 347 -11.56 4.09 3.97
N ASP A 348 -12.16 2.97 4.40
CA ASP A 348 -13.54 2.56 4.00
C ASP A 348 -14.58 2.34 5.13
N CYS A 349 -14.17 2.33 6.40
CA CYS A 349 -15.04 2.20 7.58
C CYS A 349 -16.04 1.00 7.61
N GLY A 350 -15.79 -0.08 6.84
CA GLY A 350 -16.72 -1.22 6.64
C GLY A 350 -16.55 -2.48 7.51
N TYR A 351 -17.49 -3.43 7.40
CA TYR A 351 -17.97 -4.40 8.42
C TYR A 351 -17.11 -5.64 8.76
N PHE A 352 -15.96 -5.88 8.15
CA PHE A 352 -15.19 -7.13 8.33
C PHE A 352 -13.71 -6.84 8.64
N GLY A 353 -13.20 -7.35 9.76
CA GLY A 353 -11.76 -7.55 10.01
C GLY A 353 -10.83 -6.33 9.82
N ALA A 354 -9.52 -6.59 9.76
CA ALA A 354 -8.49 -5.62 9.37
C ALA A 354 -8.05 -5.94 7.93
N GLY A 355 -8.10 -4.97 7.01
CA GLY A 355 -7.79 -5.13 5.58
C GLY A 355 -8.98 -4.81 4.68
N SER A 356 -8.71 -4.49 3.41
CA SER A 356 -9.77 -4.28 2.40
C SER A 356 -10.22 -5.62 1.81
N TYR A 357 -11.54 -5.80 1.73
CA TYR A 357 -12.16 -7.02 1.23
C TYR A 357 -12.64 -6.86 -0.21
N PHE A 358 -12.40 -7.90 -0.98
CA PHE A 358 -12.76 -8.00 -2.39
C PHE A 358 -13.60 -9.24 -2.62
N ALA A 359 -14.58 -9.12 -3.50
CA ALA A 359 -15.40 -10.22 -3.95
C ALA A 359 -15.15 -10.48 -5.43
N LEU A 360 -15.12 -11.74 -5.85
CA LEU A 360 -15.13 -12.06 -7.28
C LEU A 360 -16.45 -11.66 -7.95
N GLU A 361 -17.53 -11.64 -7.18
CA GLU A 361 -18.87 -11.34 -7.67
C GLU A 361 -19.34 -9.97 -7.20
N ALA A 362 -19.87 -9.17 -8.12
CA ALA A 362 -20.45 -7.88 -7.79
C ALA A 362 -21.66 -8.03 -6.85
N ALA A 363 -22.46 -9.09 -7.01
CA ALA A 363 -23.62 -9.37 -6.16
C ALA A 363 -23.23 -9.63 -4.68
N TYR A 364 -22.01 -10.13 -4.43
CA TYR A 364 -21.52 -10.29 -3.06
C TYR A 364 -20.96 -8.98 -2.51
N ALA A 365 -20.20 -8.24 -3.32
CA ALA A 365 -19.74 -6.89 -2.98
C ALA A 365 -20.91 -5.94 -2.64
N LEU A 366 -22.07 -6.14 -3.26
CA LEU A 366 -23.29 -5.37 -3.01
C LEU A 366 -23.70 -5.35 -1.54
N ARG A 367 -23.48 -6.45 -0.80
CA ARG A 367 -23.81 -6.54 0.62
C ARG A 367 -23.09 -5.50 1.47
N TYR A 368 -22.00 -4.93 0.94
CA TYR A 368 -21.15 -3.93 1.57
C TYR A 368 -21.28 -2.55 0.92
N SER A 369 -22.28 -2.35 0.07
CA SER A 369 -22.55 -1.09 -0.62
C SER A 369 -23.87 -0.50 -0.11
N PRO A 370 -23.87 0.16 1.06
CA PRO A 370 -25.09 0.74 1.61
C PRO A 370 -25.62 1.85 0.68
N PRO A 371 -26.95 1.96 0.50
CA PRO A 371 -27.53 3.01 -0.31
C PRO A 371 -27.31 4.39 0.34
N GLU A 372 -26.98 5.39 -0.48
CA GLU A 372 -26.87 6.77 -0.05
C GLU A 372 -28.25 7.27 0.43
N PRO A 373 -28.37 7.86 1.64
CA PRO A 373 -29.66 8.24 2.21
C PRO A 373 -30.50 9.21 1.35
N ALA A 374 -29.85 10.07 0.57
CA ALA A 374 -30.52 11.10 -0.22
C ALA A 374 -31.01 10.59 -1.59
N SER A 375 -30.21 9.78 -2.26
CA SER A 375 -30.45 9.35 -3.64
C SER A 375 -30.92 7.89 -3.76
N GLY A 376 -30.70 7.08 -2.73
CA GLY A 376 -30.86 5.63 -2.78
C GLY A 376 -29.79 4.92 -3.62
N GLU A 377 -28.80 5.63 -4.17
CA GLU A 377 -27.75 5.04 -4.99
C GLU A 377 -26.74 4.26 -4.13
N CYS A 378 -26.38 3.07 -4.60
CA CYS A 378 -25.27 2.27 -4.11
C CYS A 378 -24.04 2.48 -5.00
N ALA A 379 -22.84 2.26 -4.46
CA ALA A 379 -21.57 2.38 -5.18
C ALA A 379 -20.64 1.17 -4.96
N MET A 380 -20.06 0.65 -6.03
CA MET A 380 -19.01 -0.36 -5.96
C MET A 380 -17.86 -0.01 -6.88
N ILE A 381 -16.69 -0.51 -6.54
CA ILE A 381 -15.44 -0.26 -7.26
C ILE A 381 -14.95 -1.57 -7.85
N LEU A 382 -14.68 -1.56 -9.16
CA LEU A 382 -14.02 -2.64 -9.87
C LEU A 382 -12.51 -2.47 -9.77
N TYR A 383 -11.82 -3.49 -9.27
CA TYR A 383 -10.38 -3.54 -9.13
C TYR A 383 -9.75 -4.56 -10.07
N ALA A 384 -8.58 -4.20 -10.55
CA ALA A 384 -7.65 -5.10 -11.20
C ALA A 384 -6.63 -5.55 -10.17
N VAL A 385 -6.42 -6.85 -10.09
CA VAL A 385 -5.63 -7.45 -9.03
C VAL A 385 -4.58 -8.38 -9.62
N SER A 386 -3.31 -8.06 -9.38
CA SER A 386 -2.20 -8.94 -9.76
C SER A 386 -1.98 -9.99 -8.69
N VAL A 387 -2.41 -11.22 -8.96
CA VAL A 387 -2.26 -12.35 -8.03
C VAL A 387 -1.01 -13.13 -8.40
N SER A 388 0.06 -12.85 -7.68
CA SER A 388 1.32 -13.58 -7.76
C SER A 388 1.41 -14.66 -6.68
N GLN A 389 0.91 -14.35 -5.49
CA GLN A 389 0.83 -15.22 -4.34
C GLN A 389 -0.53 -15.12 -3.70
N ALA A 390 -1.17 -16.27 -3.48
CA ALA A 390 -2.34 -16.39 -2.66
C ALA A 390 -2.02 -17.32 -1.49
N ARG A 391 -2.35 -16.85 -0.28
CA ARG A 391 -2.37 -17.66 0.93
C ARG A 391 -3.84 -17.90 1.27
N VAL A 392 -4.23 -19.17 1.34
CA VAL A 392 -5.51 -19.55 1.95
C VAL A 392 -5.45 -19.16 3.42
N ILE A 393 -6.51 -18.60 4.00
CA ILE A 393 -6.70 -18.31 5.43
C ILE A 393 -7.88 -19.15 5.89
N THR A 394 -7.78 -19.90 6.98
CA THR A 394 -8.88 -20.75 7.50
C THR A 394 -9.22 -20.39 8.93
N PRO A 395 -10.47 -20.61 9.39
CA PRO A 395 -10.83 -20.25 10.76
C PRO A 395 -10.04 -21.04 11.79
N GLN A 396 -9.87 -22.33 11.59
CA GLN A 396 -9.19 -23.24 12.52
C GLN A 396 -7.71 -22.88 12.71
N ARG A 397 -7.04 -22.39 11.66
CA ARG A 397 -5.61 -22.10 11.69
C ARG A 397 -5.31 -20.64 12.00
N ASP A 398 -6.01 -19.72 11.35
CA ASP A 398 -5.66 -18.30 11.34
C ASP A 398 -6.60 -17.47 12.26
N TYR A 399 -7.86 -17.89 12.42
CA TYR A 399 -8.80 -17.29 13.37
C TYR A 399 -8.80 -18.07 14.69
N ARG A 400 -7.76 -17.92 15.52
CA ARG A 400 -7.71 -18.60 16.83
C ARG A 400 -8.97 -18.30 17.66
N ARG A 401 -9.74 -19.35 17.98
CA ARG A 401 -10.82 -19.31 19.00
C ARG A 401 -10.20 -19.08 20.38
N ASN A 402 -10.05 -17.84 20.81
CA ASN A 402 -10.06 -17.50 22.23
C ASN A 402 -11.22 -16.52 22.40
N GLU A 403 -12.35 -17.05 22.86
CA GLU A 403 -13.54 -16.26 23.17
C GLU A 403 -13.21 -15.34 24.35
N ASP A 404 -13.38 -14.02 24.17
CA ASP A 404 -13.44 -13.08 25.28
C ASP A 404 -14.88 -13.10 25.83
N PRO A 405 -15.12 -13.64 27.04
CA PRO A 405 -16.47 -13.75 27.60
C PRO A 405 -17.12 -12.39 27.89
N SER A 406 -16.33 -11.30 27.90
CA SER A 406 -16.81 -9.95 28.20
C SER A 406 -17.42 -9.21 27.00
N THR A 407 -17.24 -9.73 25.78
CA THR A 407 -17.74 -9.10 24.53
C THR A 407 -18.55 -10.06 23.64
N PRO A 408 -19.71 -10.54 24.13
CA PRO A 408 -20.49 -11.62 23.49
C PRO A 408 -21.11 -11.28 22.12
N CYS A 409 -21.19 -10.02 21.72
CA CYS A 409 -21.69 -9.61 20.41
C CYS A 409 -20.67 -9.76 19.26
N LEU A 410 -19.44 -10.20 19.55
CA LEU A 410 -18.37 -10.40 18.56
C LEU A 410 -18.12 -11.89 18.23
N HIS A 411 -19.06 -12.78 18.55
CA HIS A 411 -18.98 -14.20 18.25
C HIS A 411 -18.78 -14.47 16.74
N GLY A 412 -17.70 -15.20 16.39
CA GLY A 412 -17.33 -15.56 15.03
C GLY A 412 -16.12 -14.80 14.44
N PHE A 413 -15.59 -13.80 15.15
CA PHE A 413 -14.44 -13.01 14.71
C PHE A 413 -13.20 -13.25 15.61
N SER A 414 -11.99 -13.11 15.07
CA SER A 414 -10.75 -13.31 15.85
C SER A 414 -10.47 -12.15 16.79
N GLN A 415 -9.65 -12.37 17.82
CA GLN A 415 -9.06 -11.33 18.69
C GLN A 415 -8.29 -10.21 17.94
N TYR A 416 -8.08 -10.36 16.63
CA TYR A 416 -7.46 -9.37 15.75
C TYR A 416 -8.48 -8.35 15.21
N TYR A 417 -9.77 -8.59 15.45
CA TYR A 417 -10.87 -7.67 15.27
C TYR A 417 -10.91 -6.69 16.45
N SER A 418 -10.66 -5.42 16.20
CA SER A 418 -11.00 -4.39 17.18
C SER A 418 -11.65 -3.21 16.46
N GLY A 419 -12.71 -2.66 17.04
CA GLY A 419 -13.30 -1.38 16.60
C GLY A 419 -12.35 -0.19 16.76
N ASN A 420 -11.17 -0.41 17.35
CA ASN A 420 -10.10 0.55 17.50
C ASN A 420 -8.95 0.24 16.52
N PRO A 421 -8.73 1.04 15.46
CA PRO A 421 -7.69 0.77 14.46
C PRO A 421 -6.27 0.66 15.04
N ASN A 422 -6.02 1.20 16.24
CA ASN A 422 -4.71 1.14 16.91
C ASN A 422 -4.39 -0.23 17.56
N THR A 423 -5.38 -1.10 17.73
CA THR A 423 -5.22 -2.44 18.33
C THR A 423 -5.45 -3.57 17.33
N ALA A 424 -5.80 -3.26 16.09
CA ALA A 424 -5.98 -4.23 15.03
C ALA A 424 -4.63 -4.81 14.58
N VAL A 425 -4.64 -6.10 14.19
CA VAL A 425 -3.47 -6.80 13.66
C VAL A 425 -3.87 -7.52 12.38
N ALA A 426 -3.01 -7.51 11.36
CA ALA A 426 -3.26 -8.24 10.12
C ALA A 426 -3.33 -9.76 10.39
N LEU A 427 -4.35 -10.42 9.82
CA LEU A 427 -4.56 -11.88 9.95
C LEU A 427 -3.40 -12.69 9.37
N ALA A 428 -2.79 -12.18 8.31
CA ALA A 428 -1.54 -12.68 7.75
C ALA A 428 -0.54 -11.51 7.69
N PRO A 429 0.56 -11.56 8.46
CA PRO A 429 1.61 -10.55 8.35
C PRO A 429 2.11 -10.46 6.91
N ARG A 430 2.23 -9.23 6.38
CA ARG A 430 2.62 -8.95 4.99
C ARG A 430 1.57 -9.32 3.95
N CYS A 431 0.30 -9.42 4.31
CA CYS A 431 -0.79 -9.48 3.34
C CYS A 431 -1.84 -8.42 3.69
N ASP A 432 -2.23 -7.61 2.70
CA ASP A 432 -2.96 -6.35 2.92
C ASP A 432 -4.37 -6.35 2.33
N ALA A 433 -4.69 -7.34 1.49
CA ALA A 433 -5.94 -7.46 0.76
C ALA A 433 -6.52 -8.86 0.89
N HIS A 434 -7.81 -8.95 1.18
CA HIS A 434 -8.55 -10.18 1.43
C HIS A 434 -9.58 -10.43 0.32
N PHE A 435 -9.66 -11.66 -0.17
CA PHE A 435 -10.55 -12.06 -1.27
C PHE A 435 -11.49 -13.15 -0.81
N ILE A 436 -12.78 -12.93 -1.06
CA ILE A 436 -13.86 -13.87 -0.79
C ILE A 436 -14.29 -14.49 -2.12
N PRO A 437 -13.98 -15.77 -2.38
CA PRO A 437 -14.48 -16.48 -3.55
C PRO A 437 -15.92 -16.95 -3.31
N VAL A 438 -16.84 -16.61 -4.22
CA VAL A 438 -18.27 -16.91 -4.08
C VAL A 438 -18.81 -17.60 -5.35
N LYS A 439 -19.68 -18.59 -5.11
CA LYS A 439 -20.65 -19.36 -5.94
C LYS A 439 -20.22 -20.41 -7.01
N PHE A 440 -20.97 -21.51 -7.03
CA PHE A 440 -20.91 -22.62 -7.99
C PHE A 440 -21.27 -22.18 -9.42
N TYR A 441 -20.30 -22.17 -10.34
CA TYR A 441 -20.49 -21.77 -11.75
C TYR A 441 -20.52 -22.93 -12.75
N GLY A 442 -20.29 -24.18 -12.34
CA GLY A 442 -20.26 -25.32 -13.25
C GLY A 442 -19.11 -25.24 -14.26
N LEU A 443 -19.33 -25.60 -15.52
CA LEU A 443 -18.29 -25.66 -16.57
C LEU A 443 -18.16 -24.36 -17.38
N THR A 444 -18.39 -23.17 -16.80
CA THR A 444 -18.40 -21.91 -17.58
C THR A 444 -17.63 -20.79 -16.89
N HIS A 445 -16.73 -20.13 -17.62
CA HIS A 445 -15.89 -19.05 -17.09
C HIS A 445 -16.74 -17.78 -16.81
N PRO A 446 -16.72 -17.23 -15.58
CA PRO A 446 -17.68 -16.21 -15.13
C PRO A 446 -17.53 -14.85 -15.83
N LEU A 447 -16.34 -14.54 -16.36
CA LEU A 447 -16.07 -13.24 -17.00
C LEU A 447 -16.12 -13.28 -18.53
N THR A 448 -16.02 -14.48 -19.13
CA THR A 448 -15.91 -14.62 -20.60
C THR A 448 -17.00 -15.50 -21.20
N GLY A 449 -17.76 -16.24 -20.38
CA GLY A 449 -18.80 -17.16 -20.83
C GLY A 449 -18.29 -18.40 -21.56
N LEU A 450 -16.98 -18.62 -21.60
CA LEU A 450 -16.37 -19.76 -22.29
C LEU A 450 -16.53 -21.05 -21.47
N ALA A 451 -16.82 -22.16 -22.15
CA ALA A 451 -16.85 -23.48 -21.53
C ALA A 451 -15.44 -23.85 -21.03
N THR A 452 -15.33 -24.22 -19.76
CA THR A 452 -14.08 -24.68 -19.16
C THR A 452 -14.00 -26.20 -19.22
N PRO A 453 -12.82 -26.81 -19.47
CA PRO A 453 -12.67 -28.26 -19.56
C PRO A 453 -12.85 -28.98 -18.20
N ARG A 454 -13.01 -28.23 -17.11
CA ARG A 454 -13.23 -28.70 -15.74
C ARG A 454 -14.19 -27.75 -15.03
N ASP A 455 -14.99 -28.30 -14.12
CA ASP A 455 -15.94 -27.53 -13.32
C ASP A 455 -15.19 -26.49 -12.47
N VAL A 456 -15.62 -25.23 -12.54
CA VAL A 456 -14.98 -24.10 -11.84
C VAL A 456 -15.50 -23.88 -10.42
N ASP A 457 -16.61 -24.54 -10.02
CA ASP A 457 -17.08 -24.77 -8.64
C ASP A 457 -16.55 -23.79 -7.55
N TYR A 458 -17.24 -22.70 -7.22
CA TYR A 458 -16.80 -21.86 -6.08
C TYR A 458 -17.66 -22.04 -4.83
N GLN A 459 -16.95 -22.23 -3.71
CA GLN A 459 -17.11 -21.48 -2.47
C GLN A 459 -15.86 -21.65 -1.59
N ALA A 460 -15.56 -20.64 -0.77
CA ALA A 460 -14.68 -20.75 0.41
C ALA A 460 -15.43 -20.83 1.73
N VAL A 461 -16.73 -20.55 1.72
CA VAL A 461 -17.59 -20.47 2.90
C VAL A 461 -18.96 -20.99 2.49
N ASP A 462 -19.48 -21.98 3.21
CA ASP A 462 -20.88 -22.35 3.12
C ASP A 462 -21.67 -21.53 4.16
N GLU A 463 -22.39 -20.50 3.67
CA GLU A 463 -23.25 -19.66 4.51
C GLU A 463 -24.56 -20.38 4.90
N SER A 464 -24.94 -21.47 4.23
CA SER A 464 -26.22 -22.15 4.43
C SER A 464 -26.20 -23.20 5.53
N SER A 465 -25.03 -23.72 5.90
CA SER A 465 -24.89 -24.77 6.93
C SER A 465 -24.71 -24.25 8.36
N ALA A 466 -24.64 -22.92 8.58
CA ALA A 466 -24.26 -22.32 9.86
C ALA A 466 -22.90 -22.78 10.43
N THR A 467 -22.14 -23.58 9.66
CA THR A 467 -20.81 -24.12 9.99
C THR A 467 -19.71 -23.50 9.14
N ALA A 468 -19.83 -22.22 8.79
CA ALA A 468 -18.91 -21.50 7.92
C ALA A 468 -17.43 -21.70 8.31
N GLU A 469 -16.68 -22.51 7.55
CA GLU A 469 -15.22 -22.64 7.66
C GLU A 469 -14.57 -21.78 6.56
N GLY A 470 -14.42 -20.47 6.79
CA GLY A 470 -14.05 -19.50 5.76
C GLY A 470 -12.61 -19.57 5.23
N HIS A 471 -12.46 -20.02 3.97
CA HIS A 471 -11.20 -20.08 3.23
C HIS A 471 -10.90 -18.78 2.45
N GLU A 472 -10.44 -17.71 3.10
CA GLU A 472 -10.12 -16.47 2.38
C GLU A 472 -8.79 -16.58 1.63
N LEU A 473 -8.59 -15.73 0.63
CA LEU A 473 -7.31 -15.62 -0.08
C LEU A 473 -6.74 -14.23 0.18
N VAL A 474 -5.48 -14.17 0.60
CA VAL A 474 -4.81 -12.89 0.84
C VAL A 474 -3.67 -12.64 -0.11
N ILE A 475 -3.46 -11.37 -0.46
CA ILE A 475 -2.40 -10.90 -1.35
C ILE A 475 -1.39 -10.05 -0.58
N GLY A 476 -0.11 -10.25 -0.92
CA GLY A 476 1.01 -9.76 -0.12
C GLY A 476 1.27 -8.24 -0.12
N ASN A 477 0.58 -7.46 -0.95
CA ASN A 477 0.79 -6.00 -1.03
C ASN A 477 -0.39 -5.29 -1.70
N HIS A 478 -0.87 -4.19 -1.12
CA HIS A 478 -1.96 -3.39 -1.66
C HIS A 478 -1.66 -2.69 -2.99
N HIS A 479 -0.40 -2.39 -3.33
CA HIS A 479 0.01 -1.88 -4.65
C HIS A 479 -0.27 -2.86 -5.81
N ARG A 480 -0.73 -4.07 -5.50
CA ARG A 480 -1.19 -5.07 -6.47
C ARG A 480 -2.67 -4.93 -6.84
N CYS A 481 -3.36 -3.95 -6.27
CA CYS A 481 -4.76 -3.68 -6.53
C CYS A 481 -4.89 -2.27 -7.10
N ILE A 482 -5.38 -2.14 -8.33
CA ILE A 482 -5.64 -0.85 -8.96
C ILE A 482 -7.15 -0.71 -9.21
N PRO A 483 -7.79 0.40 -8.77
CA PRO A 483 -9.17 0.68 -9.13
C PRO A 483 -9.26 1.02 -10.61
N ILE A 484 -10.26 0.45 -11.28
CA ILE A 484 -10.48 0.65 -12.71
C ILE A 484 -11.73 1.48 -12.94
N ALA A 485 -12.81 1.19 -12.22
CA ALA A 485 -14.10 1.80 -12.48
C ALA A 485 -14.93 1.84 -11.21
N VAL A 486 -15.79 2.84 -11.11
CA VAL A 486 -16.84 2.94 -10.12
C VAL A 486 -18.18 2.77 -10.82
N VAL A 487 -19.01 1.88 -10.28
CA VAL A 487 -20.37 1.63 -10.77
C VAL A 487 -21.34 2.14 -9.72
N TYR A 488 -22.19 3.08 -10.12
CA TYR A 488 -23.28 3.60 -9.30
C TYR A 488 -24.59 3.04 -9.83
N PHE A 489 -25.45 2.53 -8.94
CA PHE A 489 -26.65 1.78 -9.31
C PHE A 489 -27.70 1.85 -8.20
N ILE A 490 -28.92 1.37 -8.48
CA ILE A 490 -30.00 1.24 -7.49
C ILE A 490 -30.30 -0.26 -7.29
N THR A 491 -30.58 -0.65 -6.04
CA THR A 491 -30.87 -2.03 -5.62
C THR A 491 -32.30 -2.48 -5.88
#